data_AF-A0A8T7ABP8-F1
#
_entry.id   AF-A0A8T7ABP8-F1
#
_cell.length_a   1.000
_cell.length_b   1.000
_cell.length_c   1.000
_cell.angle_alpha   90.00
_cell.angle_beta   90.00
_cell.angle_gamma   90.00
#
_symmetry.space_group_name_H-M   'P 1'
#
loop_
_entity.id
_entity.type
_entity.pdbx_description
1 polymer ?
#
loop_
_entity_poly.entity_id
_entity_poly.type
_entity_poly.pdbx_seq_one_letter_code
_entity_poly.pdbx_strand_id
1 'polypeptide(L)' 'MIKLDKYDVEILKTLQRDGRITNQKLAERVSLSTAPCWRRVNRLEQNGAIEGYVALANRQQLG' A
#
# COMPACT_ATOMS: atom_id res chain seq x y z
N MET A 1 16.82 4.23 9.70
CA MET A 1 15.54 3.49 9.74
C MET A 1 14.39 4.47 9.51
N ILE A 2 13.46 4.16 8.60
CA ILE A 2 12.24 4.97 8.41
C ILE A 2 11.39 4.84 9.66
N LYS A 3 10.93 5.96 10.21
CA LYS A 3 9.93 5.96 11.29
C LYS A 3 8.56 5.88 10.65
N LEU A 4 7.96 4.69 10.67
CA LEU A 4 6.58 4.47 10.25
C LEU A 4 5.64 5.03 11.32
N ASP A 5 4.66 5.85 10.90
CA ASP A 5 3.58 6.24 11.78
C ASP A 5 2.35 5.34 11.61
N LYS A 6 1.31 5.59 12.41
CA LYS A 6 0.08 4.79 12.40
C LYS A 6 -0.60 4.73 11.03
N TYR A 7 -0.54 5.82 10.24
CA TYR A 7 -1.17 5.85 8.92
C TYR A 7 -0.34 5.07 7.92
N ASP A 8 0.98 5.18 8.00
CA ASP A 8 1.87 4.38 7.13
C ASP A 8 1.64 2.88 7.35
N VAL A 9 1.48 2.44 8.60
CA VAL A 9 1.16 1.05 8.92
C VAL A 9 -0.18 0.61 8.36
N GLU A 10 -1.24 1.43 8.49
CA GLU A 10 -2.56 1.09 7.95
C GLU A 10 -2.59 1.12 6.41
N ILE A 11 -1.83 2.01 5.78
CA ILE A 11 -1.61 2.03 4.32
C ILE A 11 -0.98 0.71 3.88
N LEU A 12 0.12 0.29 4.52
CA LEU A 12 0.80 -0.96 4.18
C LEU A 12 -0.13 -2.17 4.36
N LYS A 13 -0.86 -2.25 5.49
CA LYS A 13 -1.84 -3.34 5.71
C LYS A 13 -2.92 -3.37 4.64
N THR A 14 -3.39 -2.21 4.19
CA THR A 14 -4.43 -2.13 3.17
C THR A 14 -3.88 -2.55 1.80
N LEU A 15 -2.71 -2.06 1.41
CA LEU A 15 -2.05 -2.41 0.15
C LEU A 15 -1.63 -3.90 0.10
N GLN A 16 -1.20 -4.48 1.22
CA GLN A 16 -0.88 -5.92 1.28
C GLN A 16 -2.12 -6.80 1.07
N ARG A 17 -3.30 -6.34 1.49
CA ARG A 17 -4.57 -7.06 1.28
C ARG A 17 -5.13 -6.85 -0.12
N ASP A 18 -5.03 -5.62 -0.62
CA ASP A 18 -5.49 -5.24 -1.95
C ASP A 18 -4.48 -4.28 -2.59
N GLY A 19 -3.50 -4.84 -3.30
CA GLY A 19 -2.45 -4.07 -3.96
C GLY A 19 -2.93 -3.27 -5.17
N ARG A 20 -4.19 -3.45 -5.61
CA ARG A 20 -4.79 -2.74 -6.75
C ARG A 20 -5.80 -1.69 -6.32
N ILE A 21 -5.96 -1.46 -5.02
CA ILE A 21 -6.85 -0.43 -4.49
C ILE A 21 -6.48 0.94 -5.03
N THR A 22 -7.48 1.73 -5.43
CA THR A 22 -7.23 3.10 -5.90
C THR A 22 -6.81 3.96 -4.72
N ASN A 23 -5.95 4.96 -4.98
CA ASN A 23 -5.51 5.88 -3.94
C ASN A 23 -6.68 6.63 -3.26
N GLN A 24 -7.80 6.84 -3.97
CA GLN A 24 -9.02 7.39 -3.37
C GLN A 24 -9.64 6.46 -2.32
N LYS A 25 -9.88 5.19 -2.67
CA LYS A 25 -10.43 4.20 -1.74
C LYS A 25 -9.47 3.90 -0.59
N LEU A 26 -8.17 3.90 -0.87
CA LEU A 26 -7.13 3.76 0.14
C LEU A 26 -7.23 4.90 1.17
N ALA A 27 -7.31 6.14 0.70
CA ALA A 27 -7.43 7.32 1.54
C ALA A 27 -8.70 7.28 2.40
N GLU A 28 -9.85 6.91 1.81
CA GLU A 28 -11.10 6.68 2.54
C GLU A 28 -10.92 5.64 3.66
N ARG A 29 -10.24 4.52 3.37
CA ARG A 29 -10.05 3.42 4.33
C ARG A 29 -9.10 3.75 5.47
N VAL A 30 -8.10 4.60 5.22
CA VAL A 30 -7.15 5.07 6.25
C VAL A 30 -7.56 6.40 6.88
N SER A 31 -8.77 6.89 6.59
CA SER A 31 -9.32 8.16 7.10
C SER A 31 -8.40 9.37 6.83
N LEU A 32 -7.90 9.46 5.59
CA LEU A 32 -7.10 10.58 5.08
C LEU A 32 -7.72 11.14 3.79
N SER A 33 -7.33 12.36 3.43
CA SER A 33 -7.58 12.87 2.08
C SER A 33 -6.64 12.21 1.07
N THR A 34 -7.01 12.23 -0.21
CA THR A 34 -6.27 11.62 -1.33
C THR A 34 -4.84 12.12 -1.48
N ALA A 35 -4.61 13.44 -1.35
CA ALA A 35 -3.30 14.05 -1.51
C ALA A 35 -2.26 13.62 -0.43
N PRO A 36 -2.56 13.67 0.89
CA PRO A 36 -1.63 13.17 1.90
C PRO A 36 -1.46 11.64 1.85
N CYS A 37 -2.50 10.88 1.49
CA CYS A 37 -2.38 9.44 1.27
C CYS A 37 -1.36 9.12 0.17
N TRP A 38 -1.48 9.78 -0.98
CA TRP A 38 -0.56 9.58 -2.11
C TRP A 38 0.89 9.89 -1.73
N ARG A 39 1.14 11.03 -1.06
CA ARG A 39 2.49 11.40 -0.62
C ARG A 39 3.11 10.35 0.31
N ARG A 40 2.31 9.73 1.17
CA ARG A 40 2.77 8.66 2.06
C ARG A 40 3.12 7.40 1.29
N VAL A 41 2.25 6.95 0.37
CA VAL A 41 2.53 5.79 -0.48
C VAL A 41 3.81 6.01 -1.28
N ASN A 42 3.95 7.14 -1.97
CA ASN A 42 5.14 7.48 -2.74
C ASN A 42 6.40 7.50 -1.86
N ARG A 43 6.32 8.04 -0.63
CA ARG A 43 7.43 8.01 0.33
C ARG A 43 7.77 6.58 0.77
N LEU A 44 6.78 5.71 0.95
CA LEU A 44 7.01 4.31 1.33
C LEU A 44 7.68 3.54 0.18
N GLU A 45 7.31 3.82 -1.07
CA GLU A 45 7.96 3.27 -2.26
C GLU A 45 9.40 3.76 -2.40
N GLN A 46 9.62 5.08 -2.38
CA GLN A 46 10.95 5.69 -2.57
C GLN A 46 11.98 5.22 -1.53
N ASN A 47 11.53 4.99 -0.30
CA ASN A 47 12.42 4.58 0.78
C ASN A 47 12.56 3.05 0.89
N GLY A 48 11.94 2.28 -0.02
CA GLY A 48 12.02 0.81 -0.06
C GLY A 48 11.19 0.10 1.01
N ALA A 49 10.24 0.78 1.65
CA ALA A 49 9.27 0.13 2.54
C ALA A 49 8.18 -0.62 1.74
N ILE A 50 7.93 -0.18 0.50
CA ILE A 50 7.20 -0.95 -0.52
C ILE A 50 8.21 -1.36 -1.57
N GLU A 51 8.54 -2.65 -1.61
CA GLU A 51 9.53 -3.20 -2.55
C GLU A 51 8.95 -3.41 -3.95
N GLY A 52 7.64 -3.64 -4.05
CA GLY A 52 6.94 -3.81 -5.31
C GLY A 52 5.54 -4.37 -5.14
N TYR A 53 4.81 -4.44 -6.25
CA TYR A 53 3.47 -5.02 -6.32
C TYR A 53 3.53 -6.29 -7.15
N VAL A 54 2.97 -7.37 -6.62
CA VAL A 54 3.05 -8.71 -7.24
C VAL A 54 1.67 -9.33 -7.39
N ALA A 55 1.49 -10.14 -8.43
CA ALA A 55 0.33 -11.01 -8.57
C ALA A 55 0.60 -12.33 -7.84
N LEU A 56 -0.28 -12.70 -6.92
CA LEU A 56 -0.23 -14.03 -6.30
C LEU A 56 -0.85 -15.05 -7.24
N ALA A 57 -0.02 -15.95 -7.76
CA ALA A 57 -0.44 -16.94 -8.73
C ALA A 57 -0.90 -18.24 -8.03
N ASN A 58 -1.99 -18.82 -8.51
CA ASN A 58 -2.46 -20.12 -8.02
C ASN A 58 -1.68 -21.23 -8.71
N ARG A 59 -0.78 -21.88 -7.96
CA ARG A 59 0.03 -22.99 -8.47
C ARG A 59 -0.80 -24.12 -9.09
N GLN A 60 -1.94 -24.51 -8.49
CA GLN A 60 -2.78 -25.62 -9.00
C GLN A 60 -3.40 -25.32 -10.37
N GLN A 61 -3.58 -24.04 -10.71
CA GLN A 61 -4.13 -23.61 -12.01
C GLN A 61 -3.04 -23.48 -13.09
N LEU A 62 -1.77 -23.53 -12.69
CA LEU A 62 -0.63 -23.32 -13.58
C LEU A 62 0.07 -24.62 -14.01
N GLY A 63 -0.38 -25.78 -13.52
CA GLY A 63 0.21 -27.11 -13.78
C GLY A 63 1.14 -27.56 -12.66
#